data_AF-A0AAR5Q6J6-F1
#
_entry.id   AF-A0AAR5Q6J6-F1
#
_cell.length_a   1.000
_cell.length_b   1.000
_cell.length_c   1.000
_cell.angle_alpha   90.00
_cell.angle_beta   90.00
_cell.angle_gamma   90.00
#
_symmetry.space_group_name_H-M   'P 1'
#
loop_
_entity.id
_entity.type
_entity.pdbx_description
1 polymer ?
#
loop_
_entity_poly.entity_id
_entity_poly.type
_entity_poly.pdbx_seq_one_letter_code
_entity_poly.pdbx_strand_id
1 'polypeptide(L)'
;MINIAGVVSIVLFYVIILAVGVWAGRKKEAGNDSEEEVMLAGRNIGLFVGIFTMTATWVGGGYINGTAEAVYTSGLVWCQAPFGYSLSLVFGGIFFANKMRQQGYITMLDPLQDTFGERMGGLLFLPALCGE
;
A
#
# COMPACT_ATOMS: atom_id res chain seq x y z
N MET A 1 -19.54 -15.98 25.73
CA MET A 1 -20.70 -16.11 24.80
C MET A 1 -20.28 -15.52 23.46
N ILE A 2 -20.43 -16.24 22.36
CA ILE A 2 -20.03 -15.76 21.03
C ILE A 2 -20.98 -14.64 20.60
N ASN A 3 -20.44 -13.50 20.17
CA ASN A 3 -21.23 -12.41 19.62
C ASN A 3 -21.64 -12.75 18.19
N ILE A 4 -22.82 -13.37 18.04
CA ILE A 4 -23.36 -13.81 16.75
C ILE A 4 -23.45 -12.64 15.76
N ALA A 5 -23.86 -11.46 16.21
CA ALA A 5 -23.94 -10.27 15.36
C ALA A 5 -22.55 -9.84 14.84
N GLY A 6 -21.52 -9.89 15.69
CA GLY A 6 -20.14 -9.58 15.28
C GLY A 6 -19.60 -10.55 14.24
N VAL A 7 -19.83 -11.85 14.43
CA VAL A 7 -19.41 -12.89 13.48
C VAL A 7 -20.09 -12.70 12.12
N VAL A 8 -21.41 -12.46 12.11
CA VAL A 8 -22.17 -12.21 10.88
C VAL A 8 -21.62 -10.99 10.13
N SER A 9 -21.33 -9.89 10.83
CA SER A 9 -20.76 -8.69 10.22
C SER A 9 -19.39 -8.92 9.57
N ILE A 10 -18.51 -9.67 10.24
CA ILE A 10 -17.18 -10.01 9.70
C ILE A 10 -17.30 -10.87 8.45
N VAL A 11 -18.15 -11.90 8.49
CA VAL A 11 -18.38 -12.78 7.33
C VAL A 11 -18.90 -11.98 6.14
N LEU A 12 -19.91 -11.13 6.36
CA LEU A 12 -20.48 -10.29 5.31
C LEU A 12 -19.45 -9.32 4.72
N PHE A 13 -18.63 -8.70 5.56
CA PHE A 13 -17.56 -7.80 5.13
C PHE A 13 -16.53 -8.51 4.21
N TYR A 14 -16.06 -9.70 4.60
CA TYR A 14 -15.13 -10.47 3.78
C TYR A 14 -15.74 -10.96 2.48
N VAL A 15 -17.03 -11.36 2.49
CA VAL A 15 -17.75 -11.75 1.28
C VAL A 15 -17.83 -10.58 0.29
N ILE A 16 -18.08 -9.36 0.77
CA ILE A 16 -18.10 -8.16 -0.08
C ILE A 16 -16.71 -7.91 -0.69
N ILE A 17 -15.65 -7.94 0.12
CA ILE A 17 -14.26 -7.75 -0.37
C ILE A 17 -13.93 -8.77 -1.46
N LEU A 18 -14.24 -10.05 -1.19
CA LEU A 18 -13.96 -11.13 -2.13
C LEU A 18 -14.79 -10.97 -3.42
N ALA A 19 -16.06 -10.62 -3.32
CA ALA A 19 -16.92 -10.39 -4.48
C ALA A 19 -16.40 -9.23 -5.34
N VAL A 20 -15.97 -8.12 -4.74
CA VAL A 20 -15.35 -6.99 -5.45
C VAL A 20 -14.05 -7.41 -6.12
N GLY A 21 -13.19 -8.17 -5.42
CA GLY A 21 -11.93 -8.68 -5.99
C GLY A 21 -12.15 -9.60 -7.19
N VAL A 22 -13.10 -10.54 -7.09
CA VAL A 22 -13.47 -11.44 -8.19
C VAL A 22 -14.07 -10.67 -9.37
N TRP A 23 -14.92 -9.68 -9.10
CA TRP A 23 -15.50 -8.82 -10.15
C TRP A 23 -14.43 -8.00 -10.87
N ALA A 24 -13.52 -7.37 -10.12
CA ALA A 24 -12.40 -6.61 -10.67
C ALA A 24 -11.46 -7.51 -11.50
N GLY A 25 -11.13 -8.70 -11.00
CA GLY A 25 -10.30 -9.66 -11.73
C GLY A 25 -10.94 -10.17 -13.02
N ARG A 26 -12.27 -10.33 -13.05
CA ARG A 26 -13.03 -10.73 -14.26
C ARG A 26 -13.17 -9.63 -15.29
N LYS A 27 -13.04 -8.36 -14.89
CA LYS A 27 -13.14 -7.20 -15.79
C LYS A 27 -11.83 -6.96 -16.57
N LYS A 28 -10.74 -7.63 -16.21
CA LYS A 28 -9.46 -7.55 -16.94
C LYS A 28 -9.65 -8.11 -18.36
N GLU A 29 -9.38 -7.30 -19.38
CA GLU A 29 -9.45 -7.76 -20.77
C GLU A 29 -8.36 -8.78 -21.07
N ALA A 30 -8.72 -9.85 -21.77
CA ALA A 30 -7.79 -10.90 -22.17
C ALA A 30 -6.78 -10.33 -23.18
N GLY A 31 -5.52 -10.15 -22.75
CA GLY A 31 -4.41 -9.68 -23.59
C GLY A 31 -3.60 -8.51 -23.03
N ASN A 32 -4.01 -7.89 -21.91
CA ASN A 32 -3.25 -6.80 -21.27
C ASN A 32 -2.50 -7.30 -20.01
N ASP A 33 -1.61 -8.27 -20.19
CA ASP A 33 -0.80 -8.89 -19.13
C ASP A 33 0.59 -8.26 -18.97
N SER A 34 0.77 -7.01 -19.40
CA SER A 34 2.04 -6.31 -19.14
C SER A 34 2.22 -6.13 -17.62
N GLU A 35 3.45 -6.29 -17.14
CA GLU A 35 3.79 -6.07 -15.73
C GLU A 35 3.41 -4.66 -15.27
N GLU A 36 3.51 -3.66 -16.16
CA GLU A 36 3.07 -2.29 -15.91
C GLU A 36 1.55 -2.18 -15.73
N GLU A 37 0.73 -2.91 -16.50
CA GLU A 37 -0.72 -2.93 -16.29
C GLU A 37 -1.09 -3.58 -14.96
N VAL A 38 -0.44 -4.70 -14.63
CA VAL A 38 -0.75 -5.47 -13.42
C VAL A 38 -0.26 -4.78 -12.15
N MET A 39 0.97 -4.26 -12.17
CA MET A 39 1.61 -3.69 -10.98
C MET A 39 1.34 -2.19 -10.83
N LEU A 40 1.16 -1.45 -11.92
CA LEU A 40 1.00 0.02 -11.91
C LEU A 40 -0.37 0.49 -12.42
N ALA A 41 -1.28 -0.42 -12.79
CA ALA A 41 -2.57 -0.09 -13.41
C ALA A 41 -2.41 0.89 -14.59
N GLY A 42 -1.41 0.62 -15.45
CA GLY A 42 -1.09 1.45 -16.61
C GLY A 42 -0.66 2.88 -16.24
N ARG A 43 -0.22 3.08 -14.99
CA ARG A 43 0.12 4.39 -14.40
C ARG A 43 -0.99 5.43 -14.53
N ASN A 44 -2.25 4.98 -14.55
CA ASN A 44 -3.45 5.80 -14.72
C ASN A 44 -4.39 5.72 -13.49
N ILE A 45 -3.83 5.45 -12.32
CA ILE A 45 -4.60 5.50 -11.07
C ILE A 45 -5.00 6.96 -10.82
N GLY A 46 -6.30 7.25 -10.88
CA GLY A 46 -6.84 8.58 -10.58
C GLY A 46 -6.52 9.01 -9.15
N LEU A 47 -6.38 10.31 -8.93
CA LEU A 47 -5.94 10.89 -7.64
C LEU A 47 -6.74 10.39 -6.44
N PHE A 48 -8.07 10.33 -6.56
CA PHE A 48 -8.95 9.87 -5.48
C PHE A 48 -8.66 8.43 -5.07
N VAL A 49 -8.58 7.53 -6.05
CA VAL A 49 -8.26 6.12 -5.81
C VAL A 49 -6.85 5.99 -5.24
N GLY A 50 -5.89 6.77 -5.76
CA GLY A 50 -4.54 6.84 -5.23
C GLY A 50 -4.49 7.23 -3.76
N ILE A 51 -5.23 8.27 -3.35
CA ILE A 51 -5.30 8.69 -1.94
C ILE A 51 -5.85 7.56 -1.06
N PHE A 52 -6.98 6.97 -1.43
CA PHE A 52 -7.58 5.89 -0.63
C PHE A 52 -6.67 4.67 -0.51
N THR A 53 -6.05 4.24 -1.61
CA THR A 53 -5.13 3.09 -1.61
C THR A 53 -3.90 3.38 -0.76
N MET A 54 -3.28 4.56 -0.94
CA MET A 54 -2.09 4.94 -0.16
C MET A 54 -2.41 5.05 1.33
N THR A 55 -3.57 5.60 1.71
CA THR A 55 -4.01 5.63 3.11
C THR A 55 -4.26 4.23 3.66
N ALA A 56 -4.90 3.34 2.89
CA ALA A 56 -5.17 1.98 3.32
C ALA A 56 -3.89 1.18 3.63
N THR A 57 -2.77 1.47 2.96
CA THR A 57 -1.49 0.78 3.18
C THR A 57 -0.90 0.98 4.58
N TRP A 58 -0.98 2.19 5.15
CA TRP A 58 -0.36 2.49 6.45
C TRP A 58 -1.36 2.55 7.61
N VAL A 59 -2.66 2.75 7.34
CA VAL A 59 -3.73 2.71 8.36
C VAL A 59 -4.13 1.25 8.62
N GLY A 60 -3.23 0.50 9.26
CA GLY A 60 -3.44 -0.88 9.67
C GLY A 60 -3.88 -1.03 11.14
N GLY A 61 -4.10 -2.28 11.56
CA GLY A 61 -4.49 -2.59 12.94
C GLY A 61 -3.48 -2.13 13.99
N GLY A 62 -2.18 -2.24 13.70
CA GLY A 62 -1.11 -1.75 14.57
C GLY A 62 -1.15 -0.22 14.75
N TYR A 63 -1.35 0.51 13.66
CA TYR A 63 -1.49 1.97 13.70
C TYR A 63 -2.73 2.39 14.51
N ILE A 64 -3.88 1.76 14.29
CA ILE A 64 -5.13 2.08 15.00
C ILE A 64 -4.99 1.84 16.49
N ASN A 65 -4.50 0.65 16.89
CA ASN A 65 -4.35 0.31 18.30
C ASN A 65 -3.27 1.16 18.99
N GLY A 66 -2.10 1.34 18.36
CA GLY A 66 -1.01 2.14 18.91
C GLY A 66 -1.37 3.61 19.05
N THR A 67 -2.09 4.18 18.08
CA THR A 67 -2.59 5.56 18.16
C THR A 67 -3.64 5.69 19.26
N ALA A 68 -4.56 4.74 19.38
CA ALA A 68 -5.57 4.73 20.45
C ALA A 68 -4.91 4.69 21.84
N GLU A 69 -3.90 3.84 22.03
CA GLU A 69 -3.12 3.75 23.27
C GLU A 69 -2.36 5.05 23.57
N ALA A 70 -1.66 5.62 22.57
CA ALA A 70 -0.91 6.86 22.73
C ALA A 70 -1.82 8.05 23.07
N VAL A 71 -2.98 8.14 22.44
CA VAL A 71 -3.98 9.19 22.73
C VAL A 71 -4.58 8.99 24.12
N TYR A 72 -4.86 7.75 24.51
CA TYR A 72 -5.40 7.44 25.84
C TYR A 72 -4.40 7.78 26.96
N THR A 73 -3.12 7.48 26.78
CA THR A 73 -2.08 7.67 27.81
C THR A 73 -1.52 9.09 27.85
N SER A 74 -1.26 9.68 26.68
CA SER A 74 -0.45 10.89 26.55
C SER A 74 -1.24 12.08 25.99
N GLY A 75 -2.47 11.85 25.51
CA GLY A 75 -3.37 12.87 24.98
C GLY A 75 -3.27 13.06 23.47
N LEU A 76 -4.22 13.81 22.91
CA LEU A 76 -4.40 13.96 21.46
C LEU A 76 -3.18 14.56 20.73
N VAL A 77 -2.37 15.35 21.44
CA VAL A 77 -1.16 16.00 20.89
C VAL A 77 -0.13 14.99 20.39
N TRP A 78 -0.16 13.75 20.89
CA TRP A 78 0.75 12.68 20.49
C TRP A 78 0.28 11.90 19.25
N CYS A 79 -0.90 12.21 18.70
CA CYS A 79 -1.37 11.68 17.42
C CYS A 79 -0.68 12.37 16.23
N GLN A 80 0.65 12.31 16.19
CA GLN A 80 1.47 12.98 15.16
C GLN A 80 1.79 12.09 13.97
N ALA A 81 1.70 10.77 14.17
CA ALA A 81 1.96 9.77 13.14
C ALA A 81 1.25 10.05 11.79
N PRO A 82 -0.05 10.43 11.72
CA PRO A 82 -0.69 10.68 10.43
C PRO A 82 -0.10 11.89 9.69
N PHE A 83 0.32 12.94 10.41
CA PHE A 83 0.99 14.08 9.81
C PHE A 83 2.38 13.72 9.30
N GLY A 84 3.13 12.91 10.07
CA GLY A 84 4.42 12.38 9.66
C GLY A 84 4.34 11.57 8.37
N TYR A 85 3.43 10.59 8.31
CA TYR A 85 3.22 9.77 7.10
C TYR A 85 2.75 10.59 5.90
N SER A 86 1.82 11.52 6.12
CA SER A 86 1.33 12.39 5.04
C SER A 86 2.46 13.26 4.47
N LEU A 87 3.29 13.84 5.34
CA LEU A 87 4.40 14.68 4.94
C LEU A 87 5.49 13.86 4.23
N SER A 88 5.80 12.65 4.73
CA SER A 88 6.75 11.76 4.05
C SER A 88 6.26 11.34 2.66
N LEU A 89 4.95 11.12 2.49
CA LEU A 89 4.37 10.81 1.18
C LEU A 89 4.44 12.00 0.22
N VAL A 90 4.20 13.22 0.71
CA VAL A 90 4.33 14.44 -0.11
C VAL A 90 5.78 14.62 -0.57
N PHE A 91 6.75 14.55 0.35
CA PHE A 91 8.16 14.67 -0.02
C PHE A 91 8.62 13.52 -0.92
N GLY A 92 8.25 12.28 -0.59
CA GLY A 92 8.54 11.11 -1.42
C GLY A 92 7.99 11.24 -2.83
N GLY A 93 6.74 11.70 -2.96
CA GLY A 93 6.09 11.95 -4.24
C GLY A 93 6.78 13.03 -5.06
N ILE A 94 7.14 14.16 -4.45
CA ILE A 94 7.78 15.29 -5.16
C ILE A 94 9.18 14.90 -5.66
N PHE A 95 10.00 14.28 -4.80
CA PHE A 95 11.40 14.01 -5.12
C PHE A 95 11.60 12.75 -5.96
N PHE A 96 10.86 11.67 -5.67
CA PHE A 96 11.14 10.35 -6.25
C PHE A 96 10.13 9.94 -7.33
N ALA A 97 8.83 10.25 -7.19
CA ALA A 97 7.83 9.69 -8.10
C ALA A 97 8.04 10.09 -9.56
N ASN A 98 8.40 11.35 -9.84
CA ASN A 98 8.71 11.80 -11.19
C ASN A 98 9.93 11.08 -11.78
N LYS A 99 10.99 10.91 -10.99
CA LYS A 99 12.21 10.24 -11.46
C LYS A 99 11.95 8.76 -11.73
N MET A 100 11.23 8.08 -10.83
CA MET A 100 10.80 6.69 -10.99
C MET A 100 9.98 6.51 -12.27
N ARG A 101 9.00 7.39 -12.51
CA ARG A 101 8.13 7.32 -13.70
C ARG A 101 8.90 7.58 -15.01
N GLN A 102 9.85 8.52 -15.01
CA GLN A 102 10.65 8.83 -16.20
C GLN A 102 11.61 7.70 -16.60
N GLN A 103 12.15 6.96 -15.62
CA GLN A 103 13.05 5.84 -15.88
C GLN A 103 12.31 4.54 -16.20
N GLY A 104 10.97 4.53 -16.11
CA GLY A 104 10.19 3.35 -16.41
C GLY A 104 10.17 2.30 -15.31
N TYR A 105 10.68 2.60 -14.11
CA TYR A 105 10.75 1.66 -13.00
C TYR A 105 9.36 1.19 -12.54
N ILE A 106 9.31 -0.07 -12.13
CA ILE A 106 8.15 -0.80 -11.64
C ILE A 106 8.29 -1.06 -10.14
N THR A 107 9.49 -1.39 -9.66
CA THR A 107 9.77 -1.66 -8.25
C THR A 107 10.70 -0.60 -7.63
N MET A 108 10.64 -0.46 -6.30
CA MET A 108 11.55 0.41 -5.55
C MET A 108 13.01 -0.07 -5.59
N LEU A 109 13.24 -1.33 -5.98
CA LEU A 109 14.57 -1.93 -6.06
C LEU A 109 15.21 -1.73 -7.45
N ASP A 110 14.45 -1.39 -8.48
CA ASP A 110 14.97 -1.22 -9.85
C ASP A 110 16.13 -0.20 -9.92
N PRO A 111 16.07 1.00 -9.28
CA PRO A 111 17.20 1.92 -9.29
C PRO A 111 18.46 1.33 -8.63
N LEU A 112 18.29 0.47 -7.63
CA LEU A 112 19.39 -0.18 -6.91
C LEU A 112 19.95 -1.34 -7.75
N GLN A 113 19.09 -2.07 -8.44
CA GLN A 113 19.49 -3.11 -9.38
C GLN A 113 20.28 -2.53 -10.55
N ASP A 114 19.87 -1.39 -11.10
CA ASP A 114 20.62 -0.69 -12.15
C ASP A 114 22.01 -0.22 -11.67
N THR A 115 22.10 0.22 -10.41
CA THR A 115 23.34 0.77 -9.85
C THR A 115 24.31 -0.33 -9.38
N PHE A 116 23.80 -1.39 -8.75
CA PHE A 116 24.61 -2.41 -8.07
C PHE A 116 24.59 -3.79 -8.74
N GLY A 117 23.79 -3.97 -9.79
CA GLY A 117 23.62 -5.22 -10.54
C GLY A 117 22.59 -6.17 -9.94
N GLU A 118 22.14 -7.12 -10.77
CA GLU A 118 21.04 -8.06 -10.48
C GLU A 118 21.25 -8.89 -9.20
N ARG A 119 22.50 -9.27 -8.90
CA ARG A 119 22.82 -10.04 -7.68
C ARG A 119 22.56 -9.25 -6.41
N MET A 120 22.88 -7.96 -6.42
CA MET A 120 22.63 -7.08 -5.27
C MET A 120 21.15 -6.72 -5.17
N GLY A 121 20.46 -6.54 -6.30
CA GLY A 121 18.99 -6.37 -6.31
C GLY A 121 18.27 -7.55 -5.66
N GLY A 122 18.63 -8.78 -6.02
CA GLY A 122 18.07 -9.99 -5.40
C GLY A 122 18.44 -10.16 -3.92
N LEU A 123 19.62 -9.70 -3.49
CA LEU A 123 20.01 -9.74 -2.08
C LEU A 123 19.20 -8.73 -1.24
N LEU A 124 18.94 -7.54 -1.79
CA LEU A 124 18.15 -6.49 -1.14
C LEU A 124 16.68 -6.87 -0.96
N PHE A 125 16.19 -7.86 -1.72
CA PHE A 125 14.87 -8.45 -1.52
C PHE A 125 14.74 -9.17 -0.17
N LEU A 126 15.82 -9.76 0.36
CA LEU A 126 15.76 -10.52 1.62
C LEU A 126 15.45 -9.61 2.83
N PRO A 127 16.17 -8.48 3.04
CA PRO A 127 15.77 -7.51 4.06
C PRO A 127 14.39 -6.91 3.83
N ALA A 128 14.01 -6.65 2.58
CA ALA A 128 12.69 -6.10 2.27
C ALA A 128 11.56 -7.06 2.67
N LEU A 129 11.73 -8.36 2.44
CA LEU A 129 10.78 -9.40 2.85
C LEU A 129 10.72 -9.57 4.38
N CYS A 130 11.86 -9.47 5.05
CA CYS A 130 11.95 -9.64 6.51
C CYS A 130 11.59 -8.38 7.32
N GLY A 131 11.47 -7.23 6.66
CA GLY A 131 11.17 -5.94 7.29
C GLY A 131 9.69 -5.69 7.52
N GLU A 132 8.82 -6.49 6.91
CA GLU A 132 7.37 -6.53 7.16
C GLU A 132 7.02 -7.56 8.25
#